data_AF-J4KFI4-F1
#
_entry.id   AF-J4KFI4-F1
#
_cell.length_a   1.000
_cell.length_b   1.000
_cell.length_c   1.000
_cell.angle_alpha   90.00
_cell.angle_beta   90.00
_cell.angle_gamma   90.00
#
_symmetry.space_group_name_H-M   'P 1'
#
loop_
_entity.id
_entity.type
_entity.pdbx_description
1 polymer ?
#
loop_
_entity_poly.entity_id
_entity_poly.type
_entity_poly.pdbx_seq_one_letter_code
_entity_poly.pdbx_strand_id
1 'polypeptide(L)'
;MPDEQYAAAAELWEKYRVLTHELIKFIDGEEIDTFISLVDQREQIVDLIRALPADPYKESAAWEAFDAEVRPLEMQIGYKARAWLNKSRRQNAAVHSYDLSEASPLGSVLNKRY
;
A
#
# COMPACT_ATOMS: atom_id res chain seq x y z
N MET A 1 10.48 -26.06 0.21
CA MET A 1 9.21 -26.79 0.46
C MET A 1 8.03 -25.86 0.17
N PRO A 2 6.84 -26.35 -0.21
CA PRO A 2 5.65 -25.52 -0.43
C PRO A 2 5.31 -24.61 0.78
N ASP A 3 5.55 -25.11 2.00
CA ASP A 3 5.31 -24.39 3.25
C ASP A 3 6.23 -23.18 3.45
N GLU A 4 7.48 -23.24 2.95
CA GLU A 4 8.42 -22.11 3.04
C GLU A 4 8.03 -20.97 2.10
N GLN A 5 7.54 -21.31 0.90
CA GLN A 5 7.03 -20.31 -0.06
C GLN A 5 5.77 -19.64 0.46
N TYR A 6 4.87 -20.42 1.07
CA TYR A 6 3.69 -19.88 1.75
C TYR A 6 4.07 -18.95 2.90
N ALA A 7 4.99 -19.36 3.78
CA ALA A 7 5.42 -18.53 4.90
C ALA A 7 6.09 -17.21 4.44
N ALA A 8 6.95 -17.27 3.42
CA ALA A 8 7.59 -16.09 2.86
C ALA A 8 6.57 -15.12 2.23
N ALA A 9 5.60 -15.64 1.47
CA ALA A 9 4.52 -14.83 0.90
C ALA A 9 3.64 -14.22 2.01
N ALA A 10 3.25 -15.01 3.01
CA ALA A 10 2.44 -14.56 4.14
C ALA A 10 3.13 -13.44 4.94
N GLU A 11 4.45 -13.54 5.16
CA GLU A 11 5.23 -12.51 5.85
C GLU A 11 5.23 -11.18 5.09
N LEU A 12 5.40 -11.21 3.77
CA LEU A 12 5.37 -10.00 2.94
C LEU A 12 3.98 -9.35 2.94
N TRP A 13 2.92 -10.15 2.85
CA TRP A 13 1.55 -9.63 2.94
C TRP A 13 1.24 -9.08 4.33
N GLU A 14 1.73 -9.69 5.40
CA GLU A 14 1.59 -9.17 6.76
C GLU A 14 2.28 -7.80 6.90
N LYS A 15 3.51 -7.64 6.39
CA LYS A 15 4.20 -6.34 6.35
C LYS A 15 3.40 -5.30 5.57
N TYR A 16 2.84 -5.69 4.42
CA TYR A 16 1.96 -4.83 3.64
C TYR A 16 0.72 -4.39 4.44
N ARG A 17 0.07 -5.30 5.18
CA ARG A 17 -1.07 -4.98 6.05
C ARG A 17 -0.69 -3.99 7.13
N VAL A 18 0.40 -4.23 7.84
CA VAL A 18 0.89 -3.32 8.90
C VAL A 18 1.14 -1.93 8.33
N LEU A 19 1.88 -1.82 7.22
CA LEU A 19 2.13 -0.51 6.59
C LEU A 19 0.84 0.18 6.13
N THR A 20 -0.17 -0.57 5.68
CA THR A 20 -1.48 -0.01 5.31
C THR A 20 -2.18 0.62 6.52
N HIS A 21 -2.14 -0.04 7.67
CA HIS A 21 -2.68 0.50 8.93
C HIS A 21 -1.87 1.68 9.48
N GLU A 22 -0.56 1.74 9.24
CA GLU A 22 0.21 2.92 9.62
C GLU A 22 -0.10 4.10 8.69
N LEU A 23 -0.19 3.88 7.38
CA LEU A 23 -0.52 4.92 6.40
C LEU A 23 -1.81 5.66 6.73
N ILE A 24 -2.86 4.96 7.17
CA ILE A 24 -4.13 5.61 7.52
C ILE A 24 -3.98 6.55 8.73
N LYS A 25 -3.12 6.23 9.70
CA LYS A 25 -2.88 7.08 10.88
C LYS A 25 -2.18 8.37 10.49
N PHE A 26 -1.12 8.27 9.69
CA PHE A 26 -0.29 9.44 9.35
C PHE A 26 -0.97 10.37 8.35
N ILE A 27 -1.80 9.86 7.45
CA ILE A 27 -2.59 10.74 6.58
C ILE A 27 -3.68 11.49 7.34
N ASP A 28 -4.25 10.89 8.39
CA ASP A 28 -5.24 11.54 9.25
C ASP A 28 -4.59 12.56 10.20
N GLY A 29 -3.36 12.32 10.63
CA GLY A 29 -2.55 13.25 11.42
C GLY A 29 -1.95 14.42 10.62
N GLU A 30 -2.18 14.48 9.30
CA GLU A 30 -1.49 15.39 8.36
C GLU A 30 0.07 15.33 8.47
N GLU A 31 0.62 14.20 8.91
CA GLU A 31 2.07 13.95 9.01
C GLU A 31 2.62 13.45 7.66
N ILE A 32 2.67 14.36 6.70
CA ILE A 32 2.85 14.03 5.27
C ILE A 32 4.22 13.42 4.96
N ASP A 33 5.31 13.92 5.54
CA ASP A 33 6.64 13.38 5.25
C ASP A 33 6.77 11.92 5.74
N THR A 34 6.18 11.61 6.89
CA THR A 34 6.08 10.24 7.42
C THR A 34 5.19 9.37 6.53
N PHE A 35 4.04 9.90 6.12
CA PHE A 35 3.14 9.21 5.19
C PHE A 35 3.86 8.82 3.89
N ILE A 36 4.62 9.75 3.27
CA ILE A 36 5.35 9.49 2.02
C ILE A 36 6.44 8.44 2.23
N SER A 37 7.23 8.54 3.30
CA SER A 37 8.23 7.52 3.64
C SER A 37 7.63 6.12 3.80
N LEU A 38 6.43 6.02 4.37
CA LEU A 38 5.72 4.75 4.51
C LEU A 38 5.15 4.24 3.18
N VAL A 39 4.74 5.13 2.26
CA VAL A 39 4.34 4.75 0.90
C VAL A 39 5.53 4.12 0.18
N ASP A 40 6.71 4.74 0.25
CA ASP A 40 7.94 4.23 -0.37
C ASP A 40 8.33 2.85 0.19
N GLN A 41 8.28 2.69 1.52
CA GLN A 41 8.52 1.39 2.17
C GLN A 41 7.53 0.32 1.71
N ARG A 42 6.27 0.70 1.55
CA ARG A 42 5.22 -0.22 1.10
C ARG A 42 5.37 -0.61 -0.36
N GLU A 43 5.85 0.30 -1.21
CA GLU A 43 6.18 0.00 -2.60
C GLU A 43 7.31 -1.03 -2.70
N GLN A 44 8.33 -0.94 -1.84
CA GLN A 44 9.38 -1.97 -1.76
C GLN A 44 8.81 -3.34 -1.39
N ILE A 45 7.86 -3.42 -0.45
CA ILE A 45 7.17 -4.68 -0.13
C ILE A 45 6.40 -5.21 -1.34
N VAL A 46 5.72 -4.34 -2.08
CA VAL A 46 5.00 -4.72 -3.31
C VAL A 46 5.95 -5.28 -4.36
N ASP A 47 7.13 -4.71 -4.53
CA ASP A 47 8.12 -5.20 -5.48
C ASP A 47 8.70 -6.56 -5.05
N LEU A 48 8.91 -6.77 -3.75
CA LEU A 48 9.29 -8.08 -3.21
C LEU A 48 8.19 -9.13 -3.45
N ILE A 49 6.92 -8.78 -3.24
CA ILE A 49 5.78 -9.66 -3.54
C ILE A 49 5.74 -10.00 -5.04
N ARG A 50 5.94 -9.02 -5.93
CA ARG A 50 5.97 -9.23 -7.39
C ARG A 50 7.14 -10.10 -7.85
N ALA A 51 8.24 -10.08 -7.10
CA ALA A 51 9.42 -10.89 -7.39
C ALA A 51 9.29 -12.34 -6.89
N LEU A 52 8.24 -12.67 -6.12
CA LEU A 52 7.99 -14.06 -5.71
C LEU A 52 7.73 -14.93 -6.94
N PRO A 53 8.32 -16.14 -7.00
CA PRO A 53 8.07 -17.07 -8.11
C PRO A 53 6.63 -17.63 -8.09
N ALA A 54 5.99 -17.66 -6.91
CA ALA A 54 4.61 -18.03 -6.71
C ALA A 54 4.09 -17.37 -5.42
N ASP A 55 2.79 -17.09 -5.36
CA ASP A 55 2.11 -16.53 -4.20
C ASP A 55 0.99 -17.48 -3.71
N PRO A 56 1.35 -18.61 -3.08
CA PRO A 56 0.36 -19.56 -2.57
C PRO A 56 -0.44 -18.98 -1.39
N TYR A 57 -0.01 -17.87 -0.78
CA TYR A 57 -0.79 -17.19 0.25
C TYR A 57 -2.07 -16.58 -0.32
N LYS A 58 -1.99 -15.93 -1.50
CA LYS A 58 -3.15 -15.40 -2.22
C LYS A 58 -4.19 -16.45 -2.63
N GLU A 59 -3.77 -17.70 -2.80
CA GLU A 59 -4.66 -18.82 -3.15
C GLU A 59 -5.30 -19.48 -1.92
N SER A 60 -4.88 -19.09 -0.72
CA SER A 60 -5.34 -19.69 0.53
C SER A 60 -6.63 -19.07 1.05
N ALA A 61 -7.31 -19.79 1.95
CA ALA A 61 -8.48 -19.26 2.66
C ALA A 61 -8.13 -18.05 3.56
N ALA A 62 -6.86 -17.91 3.98
CA ALA A 62 -6.42 -16.75 4.77
C ALA A 62 -6.45 -15.44 3.97
N TRP A 63 -6.34 -15.53 2.63
CA TRP A 63 -6.39 -14.38 1.75
C TRP A 63 -7.75 -13.65 1.81
N GLU A 64 -8.86 -14.38 1.90
CA GLU A 64 -10.19 -13.74 1.93
C GLU A 64 -10.35 -12.82 3.13
N ALA A 65 -9.88 -13.24 4.32
CA ALA A 65 -9.91 -12.42 5.53
C ALA A 65 -8.99 -11.20 5.40
N PHE A 66 -7.77 -11.41 4.88
CA PHE A 66 -6.81 -10.34 4.61
C PHE A 66 -7.39 -9.28 3.67
N ASP A 67 -7.96 -9.73 2.56
CA ASP A 67 -8.48 -8.87 1.49
C ASP A 67 -9.72 -8.09 1.93
N ALA A 68 -10.60 -8.73 2.72
CA ALA A 68 -11.76 -8.05 3.32
C ALA A 68 -11.36 -6.94 4.30
N GLU A 69 -10.24 -7.11 5.02
CA GLU A 69 -9.69 -6.10 5.93
C GLU A 69 -8.97 -4.97 5.17
N VAL A 70 -8.07 -5.31 4.24
CA VAL A 70 -7.11 -4.37 3.66
C VAL A 70 -7.71 -3.55 2.51
N ARG A 71 -8.58 -4.14 1.68
CA ARG A 71 -9.20 -3.45 0.53
C ARG A 71 -9.91 -2.13 0.90
N PRO A 72 -10.75 -2.05 1.94
CA PRO A 72 -11.38 -0.78 2.29
C PRO A 72 -10.38 0.27 2.80
N LEU A 73 -9.28 -0.14 3.43
CA LEU A 73 -8.23 0.79 3.89
C LEU A 73 -7.47 1.39 2.71
N GLU A 74 -7.14 0.58 1.71
CA GLU A 74 -6.53 1.06 0.46
C GLU A 74 -7.35 2.14 -0.22
N MET A 75 -8.64 1.89 -0.31
CA MET A 75 -9.57 2.84 -0.90
C MET A 75 -9.58 4.15 -0.11
N GLN A 76 -9.63 4.08 1.22
CA GLN A 76 -9.60 5.27 2.08
C GLN A 76 -8.30 6.07 1.96
N ILE A 77 -7.14 5.40 1.99
CA ILE A 77 -5.83 6.04 1.81
C ILE A 77 -5.80 6.78 0.47
N GLY A 78 -6.22 6.13 -0.62
CA GLY A 78 -6.29 6.75 -1.94
C GLY A 78 -7.18 8.00 -2.00
N TYR A 79 -8.37 7.94 -1.39
CA TYR A 79 -9.26 9.10 -1.31
C TYR A 79 -8.66 10.25 -0.50
N LYS A 80 -8.10 9.96 0.67
CA LYS A 80 -7.50 10.97 1.54
C LYS A 80 -6.26 11.60 0.90
N ALA A 81 -5.41 10.83 0.24
CA ALA A 81 -4.22 11.33 -0.44
C ALA A 81 -4.59 12.30 -1.57
N ARG A 82 -5.64 11.97 -2.34
CA ARG A 82 -6.15 12.86 -3.40
C ARG A 82 -6.78 14.13 -2.83
N ALA A 83 -7.54 14.03 -1.73
CA ALA A 83 -8.11 15.19 -1.06
C ALA A 83 -7.03 16.13 -0.53
N TRP A 84 -5.98 15.57 0.09
CA TRP A 84 -4.83 16.33 0.56
C TRP A 84 -4.08 17.03 -0.58
N LEU A 85 -3.77 16.31 -1.67
CA LEU A 85 -3.15 16.91 -2.87
C LEU A 85 -3.95 18.09 -3.42
N ASN A 86 -5.27 17.96 -3.48
CA ASN A 86 -6.16 19.01 -3.95
C ASN A 86 -6.18 20.22 -2.99
N LYS A 87 -6.17 19.98 -1.68
CA LYS A 87 -6.07 21.03 -0.64
C LYS A 87 -4.74 21.78 -0.76
N SER A 88 -3.62 21.04 -0.85
CA SER A 88 -2.27 21.58 -0.98
C SER A 88 -2.11 22.46 -2.23
N ARG A 89 -2.55 21.98 -3.41
CA ARG A 89 -2.52 22.73 -4.68
C ARG A 89 -3.32 24.05 -4.62
N ARG A 90 -4.43 24.08 -3.89
CA ARG A 90 -5.26 25.29 -3.72
C ARG A 90 -4.63 26.30 -2.75
N GLN A 91 -3.80 25.83 -1.82
CA GLN A 91 -3.19 26.64 -0.76
C GLN A 91 -1.76 27.11 -1.09
N ASN A 92 -1.04 26.44 -2.00
CA ASN A 92 0.33 26.78 -2.38
C ASN A 92 0.53 26.76 -3.91
N ALA A 93 0.95 27.89 -4.47
CA ALA A 93 1.44 28.00 -5.86
C ALA A 93 2.86 27.39 -6.05
N ALA A 94 3.49 26.92 -4.96
CA ALA A 94 4.83 26.33 -4.94
C ALA A 94 4.76 24.79 -4.80
N VAL A 95 4.17 24.12 -5.78
CA VAL A 95 4.16 22.65 -5.85
C VAL A 95 5.49 22.22 -6.49
N HIS A 96 6.49 21.90 -5.67
CA HIS A 96 7.80 21.49 -6.19
C HIS A 96 8.44 20.23 -5.56
N SER A 97 7.69 19.33 -4.92
CA SER A 97 8.35 18.12 -4.40
C SER A 97 7.60 16.80 -4.46
N TYR A 98 6.27 16.79 -4.56
CA TYR A 98 5.52 15.52 -4.47
C TYR A 98 4.79 15.20 -5.75
N ASP A 99 5.52 14.55 -6.67
CA ASP A 99 4.93 13.90 -7.83
C ASP A 99 4.36 12.54 -7.45
N LEU A 100 3.16 12.55 -6.86
CA LEU A 100 2.37 11.34 -6.57
C LEU A 100 1.76 10.70 -7.84
N SER A 101 2.29 11.02 -9.03
CA SER A 101 1.85 10.46 -10.31
C SER A 101 2.74 9.31 -10.82
N GLU A 102 4.05 9.29 -10.51
CA GLU A 102 4.94 8.16 -10.83
C GLU A 102 4.78 7.02 -9.82
N ALA A 103 4.65 7.35 -8.54
CA ALA A 103 4.15 6.42 -7.53
C ALA A 103 2.63 6.34 -7.67
N SER A 104 2.11 5.51 -8.57
CA SER A 104 0.70 5.15 -8.48
C SER A 104 0.49 4.52 -7.10
N PRO A 105 -0.14 5.22 -6.12
CA PRO A 105 -0.24 4.69 -4.76
C PRO A 105 -1.21 3.49 -4.72
N LEU A 106 -1.84 3.21 -5.86
CA LEU A 106 -2.98 2.34 -6.05
C LEU A 106 -2.80 1.51 -7.31
N GLY A 107 -1.56 1.17 -7.69
CA GLY A 107 -1.33 0.06 -8.60
C GLY A 107 -1.92 -1.18 -7.92
N SER A 108 -3.22 -1.42 -8.10
CA SER A 108 -4.01 -2.36 -7.31
C SER A 108 -3.39 -3.74 -7.40
N VAL A 109 -2.49 -4.04 -6.46
CA VAL A 109 -1.79 -5.31 -6.35
C VAL A 109 -2.80 -6.40 -5.96
N LEU A 110 -3.93 -5.99 -5.39
CA LEU A 110 -5.09 -6.82 -5.11
C LEU A 110 -5.86 -7.22 -6.38
N ASN A 111 -5.92 -6.38 -7.42
CA ASN A 111 -6.66 -6.67 -8.65
C ASN A 111 -5.83 -7.38 -9.74
N LYS A 112 -4.50 -7.42 -9.63
CA LYS A 112 -3.68 -8.12 -10.63
C LYS A 112 -3.50 -9.58 -10.22
N ARG A 113 -4.22 -10.45 -10.93
CA ARG A 113 -3.89 -11.86 -11.09
C ARG A 113 -2.60 -11.91 -11.90
N TYR A 114 -1.45 -12.01 -11.23
CA TYR A 114 -0.22 -12.46 -11.86
C TYR A 114 -0.12 -13.96 -11.61
#